data_AF-A0A0E3LS79-F1
#
_entry.id   AF-A0A0E3LS79-F1
#
_cell.length_a   1.000
_cell.length_b   1.000
_cell.length_c   1.000
_cell.angle_alpha   90.00
_cell.angle_beta   90.00
_cell.angle_gamma   90.00
#
_symmetry.space_group_name_H-M   'P 1'
#
loop_
_entity.id
_entity.type
_entity.pdbx_description
1 polymer ?
#
loop_
_entity_poly.entity_id
_entity_poly.type
_entity_poly.pdbx_seq_one_letter_code
_entity_poly.pdbx_strand_id
1 'polypeptide(L)'
;MNIRETGEFVINIPRAEMEEAVMVCSRNYPPEVDEFEMAGLNPHPSEKVRSPGIEGCIAWAECILVEEILREKFSIIIGKVVHLEVNENFFDEEGKMDFEKAKPLSCILGSKGLTFTCPRSTGKSADYSEMFLGEKGALSQIP
;
A
#
# COMPACT_ATOMS: atom_id res chain seq x y z
N MET A 1 -14.57 -7.56 7.62
CA MET A 1 -15.14 -7.42 6.26
C MET A 1 -14.27 -8.23 5.30
N ASN A 2 -14.85 -9.04 4.40
CA ASN A 2 -14.08 -9.93 3.53
C ASN A 2 -14.14 -9.50 2.04
N ILE A 3 -13.01 -9.56 1.35
CA ILE A 3 -12.88 -9.22 -0.08
C ILE A 3 -13.79 -10.10 -0.95
N ARG A 4 -13.94 -11.39 -0.63
CA ARG A 4 -14.79 -12.32 -1.40
C ARG A 4 -16.28 -12.03 -1.27
N GLU A 5 -16.69 -11.43 -0.16
CA GLU A 5 -18.09 -11.09 0.11
C GLU A 5 -18.46 -9.73 -0.46
N THR A 6 -17.54 -8.76 -0.37
CA THR A 6 -17.80 -7.36 -0.73
C THR A 6 -17.31 -6.97 -2.10
N GLY A 7 -16.27 -7.65 -2.61
CA GLY A 7 -15.54 -7.23 -3.81
C GLY A 7 -14.76 -5.94 -3.62
N GLU A 8 -14.57 -5.47 -2.39
CA GLU A 8 -14.02 -4.15 -2.07
C GLU A 8 -12.88 -4.26 -1.05
N PHE A 9 -11.79 -3.54 -1.27
CA PHE A 9 -10.66 -3.53 -0.34
C PHE A 9 -9.84 -2.26 -0.46
N VAL A 10 -9.09 -1.94 0.60
CA VAL A 10 -8.16 -0.79 0.63
C VAL A 10 -6.74 -1.30 0.79
N ILE A 11 -5.86 -0.90 -0.11
CA ILE A 11 -4.42 -1.09 0.05
C ILE A 11 -3.89 0.12 0.83
N ASN A 12 -3.39 -0.14 2.03
CA ASN A 12 -2.81 0.85 2.91
C ASN A 12 -1.30 0.90 2.69
N ILE A 13 -0.72 2.10 2.63
CA ILE A 13 0.74 2.29 2.59
C ILE A 13 1.22 2.76 3.98
N PRO A 14 1.69 1.84 4.84
CA PRO A 14 2.04 2.18 6.22
C PRO A 14 3.39 2.90 6.33
N ARG A 15 3.54 3.61 7.44
CA ARG A 15 4.82 4.21 7.86
C ARG A 15 5.65 3.21 8.65
N ALA A 16 6.96 3.46 8.73
CA ALA A 16 7.89 2.65 9.49
C ALA A 16 7.47 2.51 10.97
N GLU A 17 6.92 3.57 11.54
CA GLU A 17 6.42 3.58 12.92
C GLU A 17 5.22 2.66 13.17
N MET A 18 4.60 2.10 12.13
CA MET A 18 3.45 1.20 12.23
C MET A 18 3.84 -0.30 12.19
N GLU A 19 5.15 -0.63 12.27
CA GLU A 19 5.65 -2.01 12.15
C GLU A 19 5.03 -2.98 13.17
N GLU A 20 4.78 -2.54 14.41
CA GLU A 20 4.17 -3.36 15.43
C GLU A 20 2.71 -3.69 15.08
N ALA A 21 1.93 -2.69 14.66
CA ALA A 21 0.55 -2.91 14.22
C ALA A 21 0.49 -3.85 13.01
N VAL A 22 1.39 -3.68 12.02
CA VAL A 22 1.50 -4.60 10.88
C VAL A 22 1.80 -6.02 11.34
N MET A 23 2.71 -6.21 12.31
CA MET A 23 2.98 -7.54 12.86
C MET A 23 1.79 -8.12 13.60
N VAL A 24 1.05 -7.32 14.35
CA VAL A 24 -0.17 -7.77 15.05
C VAL A 24 -1.18 -8.28 14.03
N CYS A 25 -1.49 -7.49 12.99
CA CYS A 25 -2.41 -7.88 11.93
C CYS A 25 -1.94 -9.07 11.08
N SER A 26 -0.64 -9.39 11.08
CA SER A 26 -0.08 -10.54 10.34
C SER A 26 -0.30 -11.90 11.02
N ARG A 27 -0.82 -11.91 12.26
CA ARG A 27 -1.04 -13.14 13.02
C ARG A 27 -2.29 -13.86 12.53
N ASN A 28 -2.31 -15.18 12.70
CA ASN A 28 -3.46 -16.01 12.36
C ASN A 28 -4.54 -15.88 13.43
N TYR A 29 -5.34 -14.81 13.35
CA TYR A 29 -6.52 -14.66 14.20
C TYR A 29 -7.70 -15.48 13.67
N PRO A 30 -8.59 -15.95 14.56
CA PRO A 30 -9.91 -16.45 14.17
C PRO A 30 -10.75 -15.35 13.50
N PRO A 31 -11.69 -15.70 12.61
CA PRO A 31 -12.54 -14.72 11.90
C PRO A 31 -13.36 -13.79 12.78
N GLU A 32 -13.58 -14.15 14.05
CA GLU A 32 -14.37 -13.38 15.01
C GLU A 32 -13.57 -12.29 15.74
N VAL A 33 -12.25 -12.27 15.60
CA VAL A 33 -11.37 -11.29 16.24
C VAL A 33 -11.18 -10.11 15.30
N ASP A 34 -11.42 -8.90 15.81
CA ASP A 34 -11.15 -7.67 15.09
C ASP A 34 -9.66 -7.29 15.21
N GLU A 35 -8.91 -7.41 14.11
CA GLU A 35 -7.50 -7.06 14.10
C GLU A 35 -7.24 -5.56 14.32
N PHE A 36 -8.19 -4.66 13.99
CA PHE A 36 -8.04 -3.24 14.28
C PHE A 36 -7.99 -3.00 15.79
N GLU A 37 -8.91 -3.63 16.53
CA GLU A 37 -8.92 -3.53 18.00
C GLU A 37 -7.63 -4.11 18.60
N MET A 38 -7.19 -5.27 18.11
CA MET A 38 -5.98 -5.93 18.59
C MET A 38 -4.70 -5.11 18.32
N ALA A 39 -4.66 -4.40 17.20
CA ALA A 39 -3.52 -3.59 16.79
C ALA A 39 -3.61 -2.12 17.28
N GLY A 40 -4.71 -1.73 17.94
CA GLY A 40 -4.94 -0.36 18.38
C GLY A 40 -5.06 0.63 17.21
N LEU A 41 -5.62 0.18 16.08
CA LEU A 41 -5.78 0.95 14.86
C LEU A 41 -7.17 1.61 14.79
N ASN A 42 -7.20 2.83 14.26
CA ASN A 42 -8.44 3.52 13.94
C ASN A 42 -8.76 3.39 12.44
N PRO A 43 -10.06 3.26 12.08
CA PRO A 43 -10.48 3.21 10.69
C PRO A 43 -10.38 4.60 10.02
N HIS A 44 -9.77 4.65 8.85
CA HIS A 44 -9.88 5.79 7.94
C HIS A 44 -11.11 5.58 7.03
N PRO A 45 -12.08 6.51 6.99
CA PRO A 45 -13.25 6.35 6.13
C PRO A 45 -12.84 6.34 4.65
N SER A 46 -13.51 5.50 3.86
CA SER A 46 -13.31 5.44 2.42
C SER A 46 -14.37 6.25 1.65
N GLU A 47 -14.00 6.76 0.48
CA GLU A 47 -14.87 7.57 -0.38
C GLU A 47 -15.70 6.75 -1.36
N LYS A 48 -15.12 5.69 -1.95
CA LYS A 48 -15.71 4.88 -3.03
C LYS A 48 -15.99 3.44 -2.65
N VAL A 49 -15.43 2.95 -1.54
CA VAL A 49 -15.63 1.58 -1.05
C VAL A 49 -16.10 1.55 0.41
N ARG A 50 -16.66 0.41 0.84
CA ARG A 50 -17.14 0.17 2.22
C ARG A 50 -16.03 -0.24 3.18
N SER A 51 -14.99 -0.91 2.66
CA SER A 51 -13.83 -1.33 3.45
C SER A 51 -13.08 -0.08 3.91
N PRO A 52 -12.82 0.12 5.22
CA PRO A 52 -12.07 1.28 5.67
C PRO A 52 -10.57 1.14 5.37
N GLY A 53 -9.90 2.26 5.24
CA GLY A 53 -8.45 2.36 5.38
C GLY A 53 -8.01 2.37 6.85
N ILE A 54 -6.73 2.60 7.07
CA ILE A 54 -6.12 2.69 8.41
C ILE A 54 -5.59 4.11 8.61
N GLU A 55 -6.05 4.79 9.66
CA GLU A 55 -5.55 6.14 9.99
C GLU A 55 -4.02 6.15 10.17
N GLY A 56 -3.38 7.26 9.80
CA GLY A 56 -1.94 7.45 9.95
C GLY A 56 -1.08 6.80 8.85
N CYS A 57 -1.68 6.06 7.92
CA CYS A 57 -1.01 5.62 6.70
C CYS A 57 -0.63 6.81 5.79
N ILE A 58 0.31 6.55 4.88
CA ILE A 58 0.85 7.52 3.92
C ILE A 58 -0.12 7.74 2.76
N ALA A 59 -0.78 6.65 2.34
CA ALA A 59 -1.73 6.65 1.25
C ALA A 59 -2.70 5.48 1.38
N TRP A 60 -3.86 5.63 0.74
CA TRP A 60 -4.95 4.66 0.68
C TRP A 60 -5.37 4.49 -0.77
N ALA A 61 -5.21 3.27 -1.31
CA ALA A 61 -5.74 2.92 -2.62
C ALA A 61 -6.99 2.05 -2.46
N GLU A 62 -8.14 2.65 -2.74
CA GLU A 62 -9.42 1.96 -2.72
C GLU A 62 -9.61 1.17 -3.99
N CYS A 63 -9.92 -0.11 -3.84
CA CYS A 63 -9.92 -1.08 -4.93
C CYS A 63 -11.24 -1.84 -5.01
N ILE A 64 -11.69 -2.08 -6.23
CA ILE A 64 -12.72 -3.07 -6.54
C ILE A 64 -12.03 -4.33 -7.09
N LEU A 65 -12.38 -5.50 -6.56
CA LEU A 65 -11.91 -6.80 -7.01
C LEU A 65 -12.28 -7.01 -8.48
N VAL A 66 -11.27 -7.28 -9.30
CA VAL A 66 -11.43 -7.64 -10.73
C VAL A 66 -11.31 -9.15 -10.90
N GLU A 67 -10.29 -9.75 -10.27
CA GLU A 67 -10.02 -11.18 -10.41
C GLU A 67 -9.35 -11.72 -9.14
N GLU A 68 -9.74 -12.93 -8.72
CA GLU A 68 -8.98 -13.75 -7.78
C GLU A 68 -8.48 -15.00 -8.51
N ILE A 69 -7.16 -15.17 -8.54
CA ILE A 69 -6.51 -16.33 -9.12
C ILE A 69 -6.03 -17.24 -7.99
N LEU A 70 -6.72 -18.35 -7.79
CA LEU A 70 -6.39 -19.34 -6.75
C LEU A 70 -5.20 -20.22 -7.16
N ARG A 71 -4.30 -20.48 -6.22
CA ARG A 71 -3.25 -21.50 -6.26
C ARG A 71 -3.32 -22.35 -5.01
N GLU A 72 -2.63 -23.49 -5.02
CA GLU A 72 -2.66 -24.44 -3.89
C GLU A 72 -2.28 -23.80 -2.55
N LYS A 73 -1.36 -22.82 -2.55
CA LYS A 73 -0.81 -22.23 -1.32
C LYS A 73 -1.03 -20.71 -1.18
N PHE A 74 -1.58 -20.05 -2.19
CA PHE A 74 -1.80 -18.61 -2.18
C PHE A 74 -2.88 -18.18 -3.17
N SER A 75 -3.41 -16.98 -2.98
CA SER A 75 -4.26 -16.30 -3.95
C SER A 75 -3.51 -15.12 -4.55
N ILE A 76 -3.74 -14.83 -5.83
CA ILE A 76 -3.40 -13.52 -6.41
C ILE A 76 -4.71 -12.74 -6.53
N ILE A 77 -4.73 -11.56 -5.92
CA ILE A 77 -5.87 -10.63 -5.99
C ILE A 77 -5.50 -9.50 -6.95
N ILE A 78 -6.32 -9.31 -7.97
CA ILE A 78 -6.20 -8.22 -8.93
C ILE A 78 -7.37 -7.28 -8.68
N GLY A 79 -7.06 -6.04 -8.34
CA GLY A 79 -8.06 -4.99 -8.10
C GLY A 79 -7.85 -3.78 -8.99
N LYS A 80 -8.95 -3.11 -9.34
CA LYS A 80 -8.95 -1.81 -10.00
C LYS A 80 -8.99 -0.73 -8.93
N VAL A 81 -7.98 0.14 -8.92
CA VAL A 81 -7.98 1.34 -8.08
C VAL A 81 -9.09 2.28 -8.59
N VAL A 82 -10.06 2.58 -7.72
CA VAL A 82 -11.18 3.49 -8.00
C VAL A 82 -11.04 4.83 -7.28
N HIS A 83 -10.20 4.89 -6.25
CA HIS A 83 -9.80 6.12 -5.58
C HIS A 83 -8.39 5.95 -5.01
N LEU A 84 -7.58 6.99 -5.11
CA LEU A 84 -6.25 7.06 -4.50
C LEU A 84 -6.19 8.34 -3.69
N GLU A 85 -6.02 8.18 -2.38
CA GLU A 85 -5.87 9.27 -1.43
C GLU A 85 -4.45 9.24 -0.87
N VAL A 86 -3.88 10.44 -0.66
CA VAL A 86 -2.59 10.61 0.01
C VAL A 86 -2.77 11.46 1.25
N ASN A 87 -2.02 11.13 2.30
CA ASN A 87 -1.97 11.96 3.48
C ASN A 87 -1.06 13.16 3.21
N GLU A 88 -1.67 14.33 3.02
CA GLU A 88 -0.99 15.59 2.65
C GLU A 88 0.17 15.96 3.60
N ASN A 89 0.18 15.44 4.83
CA ASN A 89 1.31 15.65 5.74
C ASN A 89 2.63 15.08 5.21
N PHE A 90 2.62 14.16 4.25
CA PHE A 90 3.83 13.50 3.73
C PHE A 90 4.18 13.92 2.30
N PHE A 91 3.43 14.84 1.72
CA PHE A 91 3.62 15.31 0.35
C PHE A 91 3.79 16.83 0.34
N ASP A 92 4.60 17.34 -0.59
CA ASP A 92 4.74 18.77 -0.81
C ASP A 92 3.67 19.30 -1.78
N GLU A 93 3.68 20.62 -2.03
CA GLU A 93 2.74 21.30 -2.92
C GLU A 93 2.84 20.82 -4.38
N GLU A 94 3.94 20.19 -4.77
CA GLU A 94 4.14 19.61 -6.10
C GLU A 94 3.67 18.14 -6.17
N GLY A 95 3.13 17.61 -5.06
CA GLY A 95 2.67 16.22 -4.95
C GLY A 95 3.81 15.21 -4.81
N LYS A 96 5.01 15.65 -4.44
CA LYS A 96 6.17 14.78 -4.21
C LYS A 96 6.23 14.38 -2.74
N MET A 97 6.45 13.08 -2.52
CA MET A 97 6.58 12.54 -1.17
C MET A 97 7.88 13.00 -0.49
N ASP A 98 7.76 13.53 0.73
CA ASP A 98 8.88 13.71 1.66
C ASP A 98 9.24 12.36 2.27
N PHE A 99 10.24 11.70 1.70
CA PHE A 99 10.69 10.36 2.14
C PHE A 99 11.14 10.31 3.60
N GLU A 100 11.78 11.38 4.10
CA GLU A 100 12.32 11.39 5.46
C GLU A 100 11.21 11.57 6.51
N LYS A 101 10.14 12.28 6.14
CA LYS A 101 8.93 12.42 6.97
C LYS A 101 8.00 11.23 6.85
N ALA A 102 7.75 10.73 5.63
CA ALA A 102 6.82 9.64 5.35
C ALA A 102 7.32 8.30 5.92
N LYS A 103 8.62 8.03 5.76
CA LYS A 103 9.28 6.77 6.10
C LYS A 103 8.47 5.53 5.68
N PRO A 104 8.29 5.27 4.38
CA PRO A 104 7.49 4.13 3.92
C PRO A 104 8.01 2.82 4.48
N LEU A 105 7.14 2.04 5.13
CA LEU A 105 7.53 0.74 5.65
C LEU A 105 7.73 -0.25 4.50
N SER A 106 8.78 -1.04 4.60
CA SER A 106 9.08 -2.17 3.73
C SER A 106 9.59 -3.33 4.59
N CYS A 107 9.74 -4.51 4.00
CA CYS A 107 10.41 -5.60 4.69
C CYS A 107 11.29 -6.39 3.72
N ILE A 108 12.35 -6.97 4.27
CA ILE A 108 13.21 -7.92 3.57
C ILE A 108 12.98 -9.29 4.20
N LEU A 109 12.65 -10.27 3.36
CA LEU A 109 12.43 -11.65 3.78
C LEU A 109 13.77 -12.37 3.96
N GLY A 110 13.87 -13.18 5.01
CA GLY A 110 15.01 -14.03 5.31
C GLY A 110 14.57 -15.45 5.64
N SER A 111 15.54 -16.34 5.88
CA SER A 111 15.28 -17.76 6.14
C SER A 111 14.58 -18.06 7.48
N LYS A 112 14.64 -17.11 8.43
CA LYS A 112 14.06 -17.25 9.78
C LYS A 112 12.94 -16.25 10.09
N GLY A 113 12.58 -15.39 9.15
CA GLY A 113 11.60 -14.33 9.38
C GLY A 113 11.77 -13.16 8.42
N LEU A 114 11.28 -12.00 8.82
CA LEU A 114 11.36 -10.75 8.07
C LEU A 114 12.07 -9.68 8.90
N THR A 115 12.73 -8.75 8.22
CA THR A 115 13.31 -7.55 8.82
C THR A 115 12.59 -6.34 8.25
N PHE A 116 12.02 -5.50 9.10
CA PHE A 116 11.44 -4.24 8.67
C PHE A 116 12.52 -3.25 8.25
N THR A 117 12.24 -2.54 7.17
CA THR A 117 13.14 -1.58 6.56
C THR A 117 12.37 -0.34 6.12
N CYS A 118 13.07 0.78 6.00
CA CYS A 118 12.55 1.99 5.39
C CYS A 118 13.49 2.38 4.26
N PRO A 119 12.99 2.65 3.04
CA PRO A 119 13.79 3.24 1.98
C PRO A 119 14.39 4.57 2.44
N ARG A 120 15.63 4.82 2.06
CA ARG A 120 16.30 6.10 2.26
C ARG A 120 16.60 6.73 0.92
N SER A 121 16.41 8.05 0.81
CA SER A 121 16.74 8.77 -0.42
C SER A 121 18.23 8.64 -0.75
N THR A 122 18.53 8.36 -2.02
CA THR A 122 19.91 8.38 -2.55
C THR A 122 20.32 9.77 -3.06
N GLY A 123 19.39 10.73 -3.06
CA GLY A 123 19.57 12.07 -3.64
C GLY A 123 19.58 12.10 -5.17
N LYS A 124 19.29 10.98 -5.84
CA LYS A 124 19.22 10.88 -7.30
C LYS A 124 17.78 10.75 -7.79
N SER A 125 17.50 11.38 -8.92
CA SER A 125 16.28 11.19 -9.70
C SER A 125 16.69 11.09 -11.17
N ALA A 126 15.93 10.33 -11.94
CA ALA A 126 16.16 10.15 -13.37
C ALA A 126 14.81 10.27 -14.07
N ASP A 127 14.78 10.96 -15.20
CA ASP A 127 13.60 11.02 -16.06
C ASP A 127 13.42 9.69 -16.81
N TYR A 128 12.17 9.30 -17.09
CA TYR A 128 11.92 8.07 -17.85
C TYR A 128 12.61 8.08 -19.23
N SER A 129 12.80 9.25 -19.83
CA SER A 129 13.52 9.40 -21.09
C SER A 129 14.99 8.94 -21.01
N GLU A 130 15.62 8.97 -19.84
CA GLU A 130 17.01 8.51 -19.64
C GLU A 130 17.15 6.98 -19.76
N MET A 131 16.05 6.23 -19.64
CA MET A 131 16.06 4.77 -19.78
C MET A 131 16.05 4.30 -21.24
N PHE A 132 15.80 5.21 -22.20
CA PHE A 132 15.72 4.88 -23.62
C PHE A 132 16.96 5.36 -24.37
N LEU A 133 17.62 4.44 -25.09
CA LEU A 133 18.76 4.75 -25.95
C LEU A 133 18.27 5.08 -27.36
N GLY A 134 18.16 6.37 -27.70
CA GLY A 134 17.78 6.85 -29.05
C GLY A 134 16.76 8.00 -29.05
N GLU A 135 16.69 8.76 -30.14
CA GLU A 135 15.95 10.04 -30.22
C GLU A 135 14.46 9.97 -29.86
N LYS A 136 14.04 10.98 -29.07
CA LYS A 136 12.67 11.39 -28.73
C LYS A 136 11.58 10.85 -29.66
N GLY A 137 10.86 9.81 -29.24
CA GLY A 137 9.70 9.35 -30.00
C GLY A 137 9.02 8.09 -29.52
N ALA A 138 8.61 7.99 -28.26
CA ALA A 138 7.62 6.98 -27.83
C ALA A 138 7.03 7.29 -26.43
N LEU A 139 6.46 8.49 -26.22
CA LEU A 139 5.60 8.75 -25.05
C LEU A 139 4.15 9.05 -25.42
N SER A 140 3.77 8.90 -26.69
CA SER A 140 2.36 8.75 -27.04
C SER A 140 2.00 7.28 -26.96
N GLN A 141 1.08 6.94 -26.05
CA GLN A 141 0.49 5.62 -25.78
C GLN A 141 1.08 4.86 -24.59
N ILE A 142 0.82 5.40 -23.40
CA ILE A 142 0.37 4.58 -22.28
C ILE A 142 -1.00 5.18 -21.88
N PRO A 143 -2.08 4.39 -21.78
CA PRO A 143 -3.43 4.90 -21.51
C PRO A 143 -3.54 5.60 -20.15
#